data_AF-A0A2V9NT73-F1
#
_entry.id   AF-A0A2V9NT73-F1
#
_cell.length_a   1.000
_cell.length_b   1.000
_cell.length_c   1.000
_cell.angle_alpha   90.00
_cell.angle_beta   90.00
_cell.angle_gamma   90.00
#
_symmetry.space_group_name_H-M   'P 1'
#
loop_
_entity.id
_entity.type
_entity.pdbx_description
1 polymer ?
#
loop_
_entity_poly.entity_id
_entity_poly.type
_entity_poly.pdbx_seq_one_letter_code
_entity_poly.pdbx_strand_id
1 'polypeptide(L)'
;MWRLGNGRRPATTCWHPKPESRCSRPLRRKAYFKTDEAGNYQYHAFGLPALALREPDFDALVISPYSSFLALSVDPVEALANLRVMDREGWFGTYGFYEAADYSISSRWPWHKRRPKLVRSWMAHHQGMSLLAMANLLFDNVVQRWFHADRRVQATELLLHEKPVSYTRQTPKLLRRPR
;
A
#
# COMPACT_ATOMS: atom_id res chain seq x y z
N MET A 1 -22.02 12.40 1.76
CA MET A 1 -21.14 12.95 0.70
C MET A 1 -19.80 13.26 1.34
N TRP A 2 -18.84 12.33 1.33
CA TRP A 2 -17.50 12.59 1.84
C TRP A 2 -16.70 13.37 0.79
N ARG A 3 -16.80 14.71 0.82
CA ARG A 3 -15.80 15.58 0.21
C ARG A 3 -14.64 15.68 1.18
N LEU A 4 -13.53 15.00 0.87
CA LEU A 4 -12.26 15.26 1.55
C LEU A 4 -11.81 16.68 1.18
N GLY A 5 -11.68 17.53 2.20
CA GLY A 5 -11.31 18.93 2.09
C GLY A 5 -9.91 19.13 1.50
N ASN A 6 -9.74 20.28 0.85
CA ASN A 6 -8.51 20.79 0.28
C ASN A 6 -7.33 20.74 1.26
N GLY A 7 -6.19 20.24 0.78
CA GLY A 7 -4.89 20.58 1.37
C GLY A 7 -4.02 19.42 1.87
N ARG A 8 -3.76 18.42 1.01
CA ARG A 8 -2.49 17.67 0.86
C ARG A 8 -2.77 16.46 -0.03
N ARG A 9 -2.10 16.36 -1.18
CA ARG A 9 -2.18 15.17 -2.05
C ARG A 9 -1.76 13.95 -1.21
N PRO A 10 -2.61 12.94 -1.00
CA PRO A 10 -2.18 11.69 -0.41
C PRO A 10 -1.16 11.10 -1.36
N ALA A 11 0.02 10.78 -0.86
CA ALA A 11 1.11 10.33 -1.70
C ALA A 11 0.73 9.04 -2.44
N THR A 12 0.61 9.20 -3.75
CA THR A 12 0.28 8.15 -4.70
C THR A 12 1.55 7.47 -5.15
N THR A 13 1.48 6.14 -5.25
CA THR A 13 2.62 5.29 -5.56
C THR A 13 2.83 5.30 -7.07
N CYS A 14 3.52 6.32 -7.57
CA CYS A 14 4.05 6.33 -8.93
C CYS A 14 5.22 5.35 -8.99
N TRP A 15 5.11 4.33 -9.82
CA TRP A 15 6.31 3.68 -10.36
C TRP A 15 6.82 4.57 -11.48
N HIS A 16 7.91 5.29 -11.22
CA HIS A 16 8.54 6.17 -12.20
C HIS A 16 10.00 5.73 -12.37
N PRO A 17 10.52 5.57 -13.60
CA PRO A 17 11.91 5.14 -13.84
C PRO A 17 12.98 6.21 -13.51
N LYS A 18 12.61 7.31 -12.86
CA LYS A 18 13.54 8.39 -12.46
C LYS A 18 13.57 8.59 -10.94
N PRO A 19 14.73 8.97 -10.36
CA PRO A 19 14.96 8.90 -8.92
C PRO A 19 14.39 10.06 -8.09
N GLU A 20 13.68 11.03 -8.67
CA GLU A 20 13.38 12.32 -7.99
C GLU A 20 11.94 12.54 -7.52
N SER A 21 11.00 11.60 -7.75
CA SER A 21 9.65 11.74 -7.20
C SER A 21 9.57 11.13 -5.79
N ARG A 22 9.29 11.96 -4.76
CA ARG A 22 8.91 11.52 -3.40
C ARG A 22 7.72 10.55 -3.47
N CYS A 23 8.03 9.26 -3.54
CA CYS A 23 7.06 8.18 -3.64
C CYS A 23 6.80 7.62 -2.23
N SER A 24 5.63 7.90 -1.66
CA SER A 24 5.26 7.39 -0.33
C SER A 24 4.45 6.10 -0.46
N ARG A 25 4.86 5.05 0.27
CA ARG A 25 4.40 3.66 0.19
C ARG A 25 3.39 3.28 1.29
N PRO A 26 2.07 3.20 1.09
CA PRO A 26 1.14 2.77 2.15
C PRO A 26 1.45 1.34 2.67
N LEU A 27 1.30 1.12 3.99
CA LEU A 27 1.53 -0.18 4.66
C LEU A 27 0.48 -1.21 4.22
N ARG A 28 0.94 -2.28 3.58
CA ARG A 28 0.12 -3.31 2.92
C ARG A 28 0.87 -4.65 2.96
N ARG A 29 0.21 -5.72 3.39
CA ARG A 29 0.86 -7.05 3.48
C ARG A 29 1.04 -7.67 2.09
N LYS A 30 2.22 -8.20 1.79
CA LYS A 30 2.57 -8.76 0.47
C LYS A 30 3.43 -10.01 0.64
N ALA A 31 3.32 -10.93 -0.31
CA ALA A 31 4.27 -12.03 -0.43
C ALA A 31 5.60 -11.52 -1.03
N TYR A 32 6.72 -12.15 -0.68
CA TYR A 32 8.04 -11.87 -1.24
C TYR A 32 8.71 -13.16 -1.74
N PHE A 33 9.78 -13.06 -2.53
CA PHE A 33 10.23 -14.18 -3.37
C PHE A 33 10.79 -15.38 -2.57
N LYS A 34 11.21 -15.20 -1.33
CA LYS A 34 11.73 -16.28 -0.51
C LYS A 34 10.66 -17.36 -0.32
N THR A 35 10.99 -18.60 -0.63
CA THR A 35 10.09 -19.75 -0.42
C THR A 35 10.48 -20.54 0.83
N ASP A 36 9.51 -21.19 1.48
CA ASP A 36 9.79 -22.25 2.47
C ASP A 36 10.24 -23.56 1.80
N GLU A 37 10.55 -24.56 2.62
CA GLU A 37 10.91 -25.92 2.19
C GLU A 37 9.78 -26.62 1.41
N ALA A 38 8.53 -26.16 1.55
CA ALA A 38 7.36 -26.64 0.81
C ALA A 38 7.09 -25.85 -0.50
N GLY A 39 7.95 -24.88 -0.85
CA GLY A 39 7.82 -24.07 -2.06
C GLY A 39 6.81 -22.90 -1.96
N ASN A 40 6.26 -22.63 -0.78
CA ASN A 40 5.35 -21.50 -0.57
C ASN A 40 6.13 -20.20 -0.39
N TYR A 41 5.70 -19.14 -1.08
CA TYR A 41 6.25 -17.81 -0.88
C TYR A 41 5.94 -17.29 0.53
N GLN A 42 6.95 -16.70 1.16
CA GLN A 42 6.87 -16.14 2.49
C GLN A 42 6.12 -14.79 2.49
N TYR A 43 5.50 -14.46 3.62
CA TYR A 43 4.63 -13.30 3.76
C TYR A 43 5.20 -12.27 4.73
N HIS A 44 5.22 -11.00 4.33
CA HIS A 44 5.69 -9.92 5.21
C HIS A 44 4.86 -8.64 5.03
N ALA A 45 4.83 -7.80 6.07
CA ALA A 45 4.20 -6.48 6.01
C ALA A 45 5.18 -5.49 5.39
N PHE A 46 4.87 -4.93 4.23
CA PHE A 46 5.69 -3.90 3.59
C PHE A 46 4.95 -2.56 3.64
N GLY A 47 5.63 -1.45 3.96
CA GLY A 47 4.96 -0.16 4.11
C GLY A 47 5.86 1.03 4.33
N LEU A 48 5.24 2.15 4.73
CA LEU A 48 5.92 3.41 5.02
C LEU A 48 6.91 3.18 6.17
N PRO A 49 8.23 3.34 5.94
CA PRO A 49 9.23 3.29 7.00
C PRO A 49 8.90 4.27 8.13
N ALA A 50 8.44 5.47 7.76
CA ALA A 50 8.07 6.54 8.68
C ALA A 50 6.82 6.26 9.54
N LEU A 51 6.01 5.26 9.18
CA LEU A 51 4.83 4.83 9.97
C LEU A 51 5.00 3.39 10.49
N ALA A 52 6.18 2.80 10.34
CA ALA A 52 6.41 1.45 10.78
C ALA A 52 6.49 1.44 12.32
N LEU A 53 5.66 0.60 12.96
CA LEU A 53 5.68 0.37 14.41
C LEU A 53 6.96 -0.36 14.86
N ARG A 54 7.69 -0.96 13.93
CA ARG A 54 8.94 -1.68 14.13
C ARG A 54 9.95 -1.17 13.10
N GLU A 55 11.25 -1.21 13.44
CA GLU A 55 12.29 -0.78 12.50
C GLU A 55 12.09 -1.46 11.14
N PRO A 56 11.94 -0.68 10.07
CA PRO A 56 11.68 -1.23 8.75
C PRO A 56 12.95 -1.90 8.24
N ASP A 57 12.79 -3.12 7.71
CA ASP A 57 13.86 -3.79 6.99
C ASP A 57 14.10 -3.05 5.67
N PHE A 58 15.09 -2.15 5.65
CA PHE A 58 15.31 -1.19 4.56
C PHE A 58 15.70 -1.87 3.24
N ASP A 59 16.19 -3.11 3.29
CA ASP A 59 16.64 -3.88 2.13
C ASP A 59 15.50 -4.63 1.42
N ALA A 60 14.29 -4.61 2.00
CA ALA A 60 13.15 -5.36 1.53
C ALA A 60 12.28 -4.54 0.54
N LEU A 61 12.56 -4.61 -0.77
CA LEU A 61 11.85 -3.85 -1.81
C LEU A 61 10.91 -4.75 -2.61
N VAL A 62 9.64 -4.79 -2.18
CA VAL A 62 8.61 -5.61 -2.81
C VAL A 62 7.46 -4.74 -3.30
N ILE A 63 7.15 -4.86 -4.60
CA ILE A 63 6.10 -4.11 -5.27
C ILE A 63 4.95 -5.09 -5.56
N SER A 64 3.70 -4.68 -5.32
CA SER A 64 2.54 -5.53 -5.62
C SER A 64 1.50 -4.81 -6.48
N PRO A 65 0.95 -5.46 -7.52
CA PRO A 65 -0.11 -4.91 -8.36
C PRO A 65 -1.37 -4.52 -7.60
N TYR A 66 -1.79 -5.32 -6.61
CA TYR A 66 -2.98 -5.01 -5.81
C TYR A 66 -2.89 -3.65 -5.10
N SER A 67 -1.68 -3.21 -4.72
CA SER A 67 -1.50 -1.90 -4.09
C SER A 67 -1.78 -0.77 -5.07
N SER A 68 -1.40 -0.95 -6.33
CA SER A 68 -1.72 -0.01 -7.42
C SER A 68 -3.22 0.01 -7.70
N PHE A 69 -3.90 -1.15 -7.70
CA PHE A 69 -5.36 -1.19 -7.78
C PHE A 69 -6.02 -0.40 -6.65
N LEU A 70 -5.58 -0.59 -5.40
CA LEU A 70 -6.14 0.16 -4.27
C LEU A 70 -5.81 1.66 -4.28
N ALA A 71 -4.84 2.09 -5.08
CA ALA A 71 -4.53 3.51 -5.29
C ALA A 71 -5.47 4.18 -6.31
N LEU A 72 -6.29 3.41 -7.05
CA LEU A 72 -7.24 3.94 -8.04
C LEU A 72 -8.25 4.93 -7.43
N SER A 73 -8.60 4.77 -6.15
CA SER A 73 -9.51 5.68 -5.45
C SER A 73 -8.89 7.02 -5.07
N VAL A 74 -7.56 7.15 -5.18
CA VAL A 74 -6.80 8.36 -4.81
C VAL A 74 -6.26 9.06 -6.05
N ASP A 75 -5.60 8.32 -6.92
CA ASP A 75 -5.02 8.83 -8.17
C ASP A 75 -5.15 7.77 -9.26
N PRO A 76 -6.28 7.77 -9.98
CA PRO A 76 -6.57 6.75 -10.97
C PRO A 76 -5.62 6.82 -12.18
N VAL A 77 -5.12 8.01 -12.53
CA VAL A 77 -4.27 8.19 -13.72
C VAL A 77 -2.93 7.52 -13.50
N GLU A 78 -2.25 7.83 -12.40
CA GLU A 78 -0.94 7.25 -12.09
C GLU A 78 -1.02 5.77 -11.73
N ALA A 79 -2.08 5.36 -11.02
CA ALA A 79 -2.32 3.95 -10.71
C ALA A 79 -2.50 3.10 -11.97
N LEU A 80 -3.28 3.57 -12.95
CA LEU A 80 -3.46 2.88 -14.23
C LEU A 80 -2.17 2.87 -15.07
N ALA A 81 -1.44 3.98 -15.10
CA ALA A 81 -0.15 4.04 -15.79
C ALA A 81 0.82 2.99 -15.23
N ASN A 82 0.89 2.88 -13.90
CA ASN A 82 1.72 1.89 -13.23
C ASN A 82 1.29 0.44 -13.53
N LEU A 83 -0.01 0.14 -13.49
CA LEU A 83 -0.53 -1.20 -13.85
C LEU A 83 -0.19 -1.58 -15.30
N ARG A 84 -0.26 -0.62 -16.23
CA ARG A 84 0.15 -0.83 -17.63
C ARG A 84 1.64 -1.10 -17.78
N VAL A 85 2.47 -0.46 -16.95
CA VAL A 85 3.91 -0.75 -16.93
C VAL A 85 4.15 -2.18 -16.42
N MET A 86 3.53 -2.57 -15.31
CA MET A 86 3.64 -3.93 -14.78
C MET A 86 3.21 -4.99 -15.80
N ASP A 87 2.13 -4.75 -16.54
CA ASP A 87 1.66 -5.62 -17.61
C ASP A 87 2.71 -5.77 -18.74
N ARG A 88 3.25 -4.65 -19.23
CA ARG A 88 4.34 -4.65 -20.22
C ARG A 88 5.61 -5.34 -19.74
N GLU A 89 5.87 -5.34 -18.43
CA GLU A 89 6.99 -6.04 -17.82
C GLU A 89 6.72 -7.54 -17.58
N GLY A 90 5.56 -8.06 -17.97
CA GLY A 90 5.22 -9.47 -17.89
C GLY A 90 4.76 -9.92 -16.49
N TRP A 91 4.17 -9.02 -15.71
CA TRP A 91 3.64 -9.33 -14.38
C TRP A 91 2.22 -9.92 -14.44
N PHE A 92 1.67 -10.10 -15.63
CA PHE A 92 0.35 -10.66 -15.87
C PHE A 92 0.45 -12.14 -16.25
N GLY A 93 -0.37 -12.99 -15.62
CA GLY A 93 -0.44 -14.42 -15.90
C GLY A 93 -1.87 -14.91 -16.03
N THR A 94 -2.07 -16.22 -15.89
CA THR A 94 -3.35 -16.90 -16.17
C THR A 94 -4.54 -16.34 -15.39
N TYR A 95 -4.36 -16.00 -14.11
CA TYR A 95 -5.41 -15.47 -13.25
C TYR A 95 -5.29 -13.97 -13.02
N GLY A 96 -4.64 -13.25 -13.94
CA GLY A 96 -4.35 -11.84 -13.83
C GLY A 96 -2.96 -11.55 -13.25
N PHE A 97 -2.80 -10.37 -12.67
CA PHE A 97 -1.54 -9.93 -12.09
C PHE A 97 -1.03 -10.89 -11.00
N TYR A 98 0.26 -11.21 -11.07
CA TYR A 98 0.97 -11.92 -10.02
C TYR A 98 0.98 -11.14 -8.70
N GLU A 99 1.16 -11.84 -7.59
CA GLU A 99 1.15 -11.28 -6.24
C GLU A 99 2.10 -10.09 -6.06
N ALA A 100 3.36 -10.27 -6.48
CA ALA A 100 4.39 -9.26 -6.25
C ALA A 100 5.62 -9.45 -7.14
N ALA A 101 6.47 -8.44 -7.13
CA ALA A 101 7.80 -8.44 -7.70
C ALA A 101 8.79 -8.01 -6.61
N ASP A 102 9.77 -8.87 -6.35
CA ASP A 102 10.80 -8.69 -5.34
C ASP A 102 12.09 -8.16 -5.98
N TYR A 103 12.50 -6.96 -5.57
CA TYR A 103 13.71 -6.28 -6.02
C TYR A 103 14.86 -6.35 -5.00
N SER A 104 14.67 -6.98 -3.84
CA SER A 104 15.68 -7.03 -2.77
C SER A 104 16.98 -7.69 -3.22
N ILE A 105 16.89 -8.72 -4.03
CA ILE A 105 18.07 -9.44 -4.55
C ILE A 105 18.80 -8.60 -5.61
N SER A 106 18.08 -7.71 -6.30
CA SER A 106 18.63 -6.85 -7.35
C SER A 106 19.16 -5.51 -6.82
N SER A 107 19.21 -5.30 -5.50
CA SER A 107 19.66 -4.05 -4.87
C SER A 107 21.06 -3.61 -5.30
N ARG A 108 21.92 -4.57 -5.68
CA ARG A 108 23.30 -4.36 -6.14
C ARG A 108 23.43 -3.77 -7.54
N TRP A 109 22.36 -3.75 -8.34
CA TRP A 109 22.37 -3.18 -9.69
C TRP A 109 21.73 -1.79 -9.74
N PRO A 110 22.18 -0.89 -10.65
CA PRO A 110 21.49 0.37 -10.92
C PRO A 110 20.01 0.15 -11.26
N TRP A 111 19.12 1.03 -10.79
CA TRP A 111 17.66 0.91 -10.91
C TRP A 111 17.17 0.51 -12.31
N HIS A 112 17.73 1.11 -13.35
CA HIS A 112 17.36 0.88 -14.76
C HIS A 112 17.76 -0.51 -15.30
N LYS A 113 18.58 -1.28 -14.59
CA LYS A 113 18.98 -2.65 -14.94
C LYS A 113 18.46 -3.70 -13.95
N ARG A 114 17.71 -3.28 -12.94
CA ARG A 114 17.18 -4.22 -11.95
C ARG A 114 16.11 -5.09 -12.56
N ARG A 115 16.30 -6.41 -12.51
CA ARG A 115 15.25 -7.37 -12.86
C ARG A 115 14.65 -7.93 -11.58
N PRO A 116 13.36 -7.72 -11.32
CA PRO A 116 12.74 -8.30 -10.13
C PRO A 116 12.57 -9.80 -10.30
N LYS A 117 12.47 -10.50 -9.18
CA LYS A 117 11.92 -11.86 -9.16
C LYS A 117 10.42 -11.79 -8.92
N LEU A 118 9.65 -12.31 -9.88
CA LEU A 118 8.19 -12.36 -9.77
C LEU A 118 7.77 -13.46 -8.79
N VAL A 119 6.85 -13.10 -7.90
CA VAL A 119 6.15 -14.01 -7.00
C VAL A 119 4.96 -14.56 -7.78
N ARG A 120 5.15 -15.69 -8.47
CA ARG A 120 4.15 -16.25 -9.39
C ARG A 120 3.05 -17.03 -8.67
N SER A 121 2.36 -16.34 -7.77
CA SER A 121 1.18 -16.83 -7.08
C SER A 121 0.04 -15.83 -7.21
N TRP A 122 -1.17 -16.25 -6.81
CA TRP A 122 -2.37 -15.42 -6.77
C TRP A 122 -3.09 -15.66 -5.45
N MET A 123 -3.27 -14.61 -4.63
CA MET A 123 -4.09 -14.72 -3.43
C MET A 123 -5.50 -14.22 -3.72
N ALA A 124 -6.50 -15.06 -3.41
CA ALA A 124 -7.91 -14.71 -3.60
C ALA A 124 -8.27 -13.37 -2.92
N HIS A 125 -7.71 -13.08 -1.75
CA HIS A 125 -7.93 -11.82 -1.05
C HIS A 125 -7.38 -10.60 -1.83
N HIS A 126 -6.20 -10.70 -2.45
CA HIS A 126 -5.60 -9.59 -3.20
C HIS A 126 -6.28 -9.37 -4.54
N GLN A 127 -6.72 -10.45 -5.19
CA GLN A 127 -7.57 -10.37 -6.38
C GLN A 127 -8.92 -9.74 -6.03
N GLY A 128 -9.54 -10.16 -4.91
CA GLY A 128 -10.78 -9.58 -4.41
C GLY A 128 -10.66 -8.09 -4.12
N MET A 129 -9.59 -7.66 -3.46
CA MET A 129 -9.31 -6.23 -3.23
C MET A 129 -9.12 -5.45 -4.54
N SER A 130 -8.46 -6.04 -5.53
CA SER A 130 -8.23 -5.42 -6.83
C SER A 130 -9.55 -5.22 -7.60
N LEU A 131 -10.40 -6.25 -7.63
CA LEU A 131 -11.74 -6.19 -8.22
C LEU A 131 -12.62 -5.15 -7.51
N LEU A 132 -12.61 -5.12 -6.18
CA LEU A 132 -13.34 -4.13 -5.40
C LEU A 132 -12.89 -2.70 -5.73
N ALA A 133 -11.58 -2.48 -5.88
CA ALA A 133 -11.05 -1.16 -6.22
C ALA A 133 -11.51 -0.72 -7.62
N MET A 134 -11.48 -1.61 -8.60
CA MET A 134 -12.00 -1.33 -9.95
C MET A 134 -13.50 -1.07 -9.94
N ALA A 135 -14.29 -1.86 -9.21
CA ALA A 135 -15.73 -1.66 -9.10
C ALA A 135 -16.05 -0.29 -8.48
N ASN A 136 -15.32 0.11 -7.44
CA ASN A 136 -15.48 1.44 -6.87
C ASN A 136 -15.08 2.56 -7.83
N LEU A 137 -14.04 2.38 -8.66
CA LEU A 137 -13.69 3.38 -9.66
C LEU A 137 -14.78 3.50 -10.75
N LEU A 138 -15.28 2.38 -11.26
CA LEU A 138 -16.20 2.33 -12.40
C LEU A 138 -17.65 2.67 -12.03
N PHE A 139 -18.07 2.34 -10.81
CA PHE A 139 -19.46 2.46 -10.36
C PHE A 139 -19.61 3.46 -9.21
N ASP A 140 -18.83 4.54 -9.23
CA ASP A 140 -18.90 5.65 -8.27
C ASP A 140 -18.95 5.16 -6.81
N ASN A 141 -17.90 4.45 -6.41
CA ASN A 141 -17.73 3.90 -5.06
C ASN A 141 -18.88 3.00 -4.59
N VAL A 142 -19.46 2.18 -5.48
CA VAL A 142 -20.63 1.31 -5.20
C VAL A 142 -20.46 0.45 -3.95
N VAL A 143 -19.30 -0.17 -3.74
CA VAL A 143 -19.09 -1.08 -2.60
C VAL A 143 -18.99 -0.29 -1.31
N GLN A 144 -18.35 0.89 -1.34
CA GLN A 144 -18.29 1.78 -0.18
C GLN A 144 -19.70 2.26 0.18
N ARG A 145 -20.47 2.73 -0.81
CA ARG A 145 -21.86 3.17 -0.60
C ARG A 145 -22.73 2.06 -0.04
N TRP A 146 -22.60 0.84 -0.57
CA TRP A 146 -23.30 -0.33 -0.06
C TRP A 146 -22.92 -0.63 1.40
N PHE A 147 -21.64 -0.61 1.75
CA PHE A 147 -21.17 -0.83 3.11
C PHE A 147 -21.71 0.22 4.09
N HIS A 148 -21.66 1.50 3.71
CA HIS A 148 -22.18 2.62 4.49
C HIS A 148 -23.72 2.69 4.56
N ALA A 149 -24.43 1.86 3.79
CA ALA A 149 -25.89 1.76 3.88
C ALA A 149 -26.37 0.85 5.03
N ASP A 150 -25.49 0.01 5.62
CA ASP A 150 -25.83 -0.84 6.76
C ASP A 150 -26.02 0.00 8.03
N ARG A 151 -27.18 -0.18 8.69
CA ARG A 151 -27.52 0.56 9.92
C ARG A 151 -26.50 0.39 11.04
N ARG A 152 -25.85 -0.77 11.14
CA ARG A 152 -24.81 -1.04 12.14
C ARG A 152 -23.56 -0.20 11.88
N VAL A 153 -23.19 -0.06 10.61
CA VAL A 153 -22.06 0.80 10.20
C VAL A 153 -22.39 2.25 10.53
N GLN A 154 -23.57 2.73 10.10
CA GLN A 154 -24.03 4.10 10.37
C GLN A 154 -24.07 4.44 11.86
N ALA A 155 -24.55 3.51 12.70
CA ALA A 155 -24.58 3.69 14.15
C ALA A 155 -23.19 3.89 14.77
N THR A 156 -22.14 3.32 14.16
CA THR A 156 -20.76 3.41 14.64
C THR A 156 -19.92 4.48 13.93
N GLU A 157 -20.39 5.07 12.82
CA GLU A 157 -19.63 6.06 12.05
C GLU A 157 -19.25 7.30 12.87
N LEU A 158 -20.11 7.72 13.80
CA LEU A 158 -19.83 8.87 14.67
C LEU A 158 -18.60 8.64 15.55
N LEU A 159 -18.28 7.39 15.90
CA LEU A 159 -17.08 7.06 16.66
C LEU A 159 -15.79 7.33 15.87
N LEU A 160 -15.85 7.27 14.53
CA LEU A 160 -14.69 7.58 13.67
C LEU A 160 -14.35 9.07 13.65
N HIS A 161 -15.29 9.93 14.06
CA HIS A 161 -15.08 11.37 14.19
C HIS A 161 -14.56 11.78 15.58
N GLU A 162 -14.50 10.85 16.52
CA GLU A 162 -13.98 11.12 17.85
C GLU A 162 -12.47 11.39 17.77
N LYS A 163 -12.03 12.51 18.37
CA LYS A 163 -10.60 12.80 18.46
C LYS A 163 -9.98 11.80 19.44
N PRO A 164 -8.90 11.08 19.06
CA PRO A 164 -8.20 10.24 20.01
C PRO A 164 -7.72 11.12 21.16
N VAL A 165 -8.05 10.73 22.39
CA VAL A 165 -7.52 11.39 23.60
C VAL A 165 -6.03 11.13 23.63
N SER A 166 -5.25 12.10 23.17
CA SER A 166 -3.79 12.04 23.25
C SER A 166 -3.39 12.20 24.71
N TYR A 167 -3.14 11.06 25.38
CA TYR A 167 -2.54 11.05 26.72
C TYR A 167 -1.09 11.54 26.61
N THR A 168 -0.94 12.87 26.59
CA THR A 168 0.39 13.48 26.63
C THR A 168 0.94 13.25 28.02
N ARG A 169 1.84 12.29 28.16
CA ARG A 169 2.60 12.09 29.40
C ARG A 169 3.40 13.36 29.62
N GLN A 170 2.94 14.24 30.50
CA GLN A 170 3.71 15.41 30.89
C GLN A 170 5.00 14.90 31.54
N THR A 171 6.12 15.02 30.84
CA THR A 171 7.44 14.82 31.44
C THR A 171 7.63 15.94 32.47
N PRO A 172 7.86 15.62 33.75
CA PRO A 172 8.12 16.65 34.75
C PRO A 172 9.33 17.46 34.30
N LYS A 173 9.19 18.79 34.19
CA LYS A 173 10.32 19.68 33.99
C LYS A 173 11.26 19.49 35.18
N LEU A 174 12.41 18.85 34.96
CA LEU A 174 13.50 18.82 35.93
C LEU A 174 13.93 20.26 36.21
N LEU A 175 13.51 20.79 37.35
CA LEU A 175 14.02 22.04 37.91
C LEU A 175 15.53 21.89 38.12
N ARG A 176 16.31 22.48 37.22
CA ARG A 176 17.76 22.65 37.42
C ARG A 176 17.95 23.60 38.60
N ARG A 177 18.51 23.08 39.70
CA ARG A 177 18.94 23.90 40.83
C ARG A 177 20.11 24.80 40.41
N PRO A 178 20.10 26.10 40.73
CA PRO A 178 21.23 26.99 40.50
C PRO A 178 22.41 26.59 41.42
N ARG A 179 23.62 26.80 40.91
CA ARG A 179 24.91 26.54 41.60
C ARG A 179 25.19 27.57 42.67
#